data_AF-A0A8J9TCS2-F1
#
_entry.id   AF-A0A8J9TCS2-F1
#
_cell.length_a   1.000
_cell.length_b   1.000
_cell.length_c   1.000
_cell.angle_alpha   90.00
_cell.angle_beta   90.00
_cell.angle_gamma   90.00
#
_symmetry.space_group_name_H-M   'P 1'
#
loop_
_entity.id
_entity.type
_entity.pdbx_description
1 polymer ?
#
loop_
_entity_poly.entity_id
_entity_poly.type
_entity_poly.pdbx_seq_one_letter_code
_entity_poly.pdbx_strand_id
1 'polypeptide(L)'
;MMDILSNEDNTEIISWLPHGNGFIINKKKTFANDVLPKYFKASKFTSFTRKLNRWGFTRVPRGPETGAYFHKLFRRDKPELCLQMTSNSGNKYQTSPMQQQLLPN
;
A
#
# COMPACT_ATOMS: atom_id res chain seq x y z
N MET A 1 2.25 -2.45 5.24
CA MET A 1 2.12 -1.39 4.19
C MET A 1 2.67 -0.07 4.70
N MET A 2 2.21 0.43 5.85
CA MET A 2 2.80 1.62 6.49
C MET A 2 4.32 1.47 6.67
N ASP A 3 4.78 0.32 7.16
CA ASP A 3 6.22 0.07 7.39
C ASP A 3 7.09 0.18 6.13
N ILE A 4 6.55 -0.15 4.96
CA ILE A 4 7.27 -0.04 3.68
C ILE A 4 7.50 1.43 3.35
N LEU A 5 6.48 2.25 3.59
CA LEU A 5 6.43 3.67 3.27
C LEU A 5 7.12 4.55 4.33
N SER A 6 7.29 4.04 5.55
CA SER A 6 8.04 4.70 6.62
C SER A 6 9.54 4.43 6.58
N ASN A 7 10.00 3.47 5.78
CA ASN A 7 11.43 3.18 5.64
C ASN A 7 12.09 4.18 4.67
N GLU A 8 13.08 4.92 5.16
CA GLU A 8 13.83 5.92 4.40
C GLU A 8 14.58 5.31 3.21
N ASP A 9 15.06 4.07 3.32
CA ASP A 9 15.76 3.35 2.23
C ASP A 9 14.87 3.14 1.00
N ASN A 10 13.56 3.12 1.19
CA ASN A 10 12.60 2.84 0.12
C ASN A 10 12.05 4.11 -0.53
N THR A 11 12.34 5.31 -0.01
CA THR A 11 11.70 6.58 -0.41
C THR A 11 11.83 6.89 -1.90
N GLU A 12 12.97 6.53 -2.50
CA GLU A 12 13.22 6.65 -3.94
C GLU A 12 12.43 5.64 -4.80
N ILE A 13 11.98 4.54 -4.21
CA ILE A 13 11.31 3.43 -4.90
C ILE A 13 9.80 3.54 -4.73
N ILE A 14 9.35 3.73 -3.49
CA ILE A 14 7.97 3.88 -3.07
C ILE A 14 7.91 4.90 -1.93
N SER A 15 7.10 5.94 -2.08
CA SER A 15 7.01 7.02 -1.09
C SER A 15 5.62 7.58 -0.95
N TRP A 16 5.37 8.19 0.21
CA TRP A 16 4.20 9.02 0.43
C TRP A 16 4.23 10.24 -0.49
N LEU A 17 3.05 10.66 -0.92
CA LEU A 17 2.88 11.99 -1.52
C LEU A 17 3.09 13.07 -0.44
N PRO A 18 3.47 14.31 -0.82
CA PRO A 18 3.78 15.38 0.14
C PRO A 18 2.66 15.63 1.16
N HIS A 19 1.40 15.53 0.71
CA HIS A 19 0.21 15.73 1.54
C HIS A 19 -0.20 14.50 2.37
N GLY A 20 0.48 13.35 2.25
CA GLY A 20 0.28 12.16 3.09
C GLY A 20 -1.02 11.36 2.90
N ASN A 21 -1.83 11.63 1.86
CA ASN A 21 -3.13 10.97 1.63
C ASN A 21 -3.06 9.83 0.58
N GLY A 22 -1.86 9.51 0.13
CA GLY A 22 -1.61 8.54 -0.91
C GLY A 22 -0.12 8.29 -1.06
N PHE A 23 0.23 7.25 -1.79
CA PHE A 23 1.62 6.89 -2.06
C PHE A 23 1.83 6.66 -3.55
N ILE A 24 3.06 6.79 -4.00
CA ILE A 24 3.45 6.57 -5.39
C ILE A 24 4.60 5.56 -5.46
N ILE A 25 4.62 4.77 -6.53
CA ILE A 25 5.71 3.85 -6.83
C ILE A 25 6.51 4.46 -7.98
N ASN A 26 7.62 5.10 -7.64
CA ASN A 26 8.50 5.78 -8.59
C ASN A 26 9.26 4.76 -9.46
N LYS A 27 9.88 3.75 -8.84
CA LYS A 27 10.71 2.74 -9.52
C LYS A 27 10.02 1.37 -9.51
N LYS A 28 9.03 1.16 -10.39
CA LYS A 28 8.21 -0.08 -10.42
C LYS A 28 9.00 -1.39 -10.53
N LYS A 29 10.06 -1.42 -11.36
CA LYS A 29 10.89 -2.63 -11.55
C LYS A 29 11.65 -2.98 -10.27
N THR A 30 12.34 -1.99 -9.70
CA THR A 30 13.07 -2.09 -8.43
C THR A 30 12.13 -2.45 -7.29
N PHE A 31 10.94 -1.82 -7.23
CA PHE A 31 9.92 -2.18 -6.26
C PHE A 31 9.53 -3.65 -6.36
N ALA A 32 9.25 -4.16 -7.55
CA ALA A 32 8.81 -5.54 -7.74
C ALA A 32 9.90 -6.58 -7.40
N ASN A 33 11.17 -6.29 -7.64
CA ASN A 33 12.29 -7.22 -7.45
C ASN A 33 12.90 -7.15 -6.04
N ASP A 34 13.02 -5.94 -5.47
CA ASP A 34 13.86 -5.72 -4.29
C ASP A 34 13.05 -5.42 -3.04
N VAL A 35 11.96 -4.66 -3.17
CA VAL A 35 11.13 -4.21 -2.02
C VAL A 35 9.99 -5.19 -1.79
N LEU A 36 9.22 -5.49 -2.84
CA LEU A 36 8.01 -6.30 -2.75
C LEU A 36 8.26 -7.69 -2.12
N PRO A 37 9.35 -8.43 -2.48
CA PRO A 37 9.61 -9.74 -1.86
C PRO A 37 10.00 -9.66 -0.38
N LYS A 38 10.61 -8.55 0.07
CA LYS A 38 11.00 -8.34 1.48
C LYS A 38 9.78 -8.19 2.39
N TYR A 39 8.73 -7.54 1.90
CA TYR A 39 7.55 -7.22 2.71
C TYR A 39 6.33 -8.11 2.42
N PHE A 40 6.26 -8.72 1.24
CA PHE A 40 5.17 -9.61 0.85
C PHE A 40 5.74 -10.91 0.27
N LYS A 41 5.71 -11.98 1.06
CA LYS A 41 6.22 -13.32 0.72
C LYS A 41 5.81 -13.73 -0.72
N ALA A 42 6.79 -13.79 -1.62
CA ALA A 42 6.68 -14.18 -3.03
C ALA A 42 5.50 -13.57 -3.82
N SER A 43 5.15 -12.31 -3.57
CA SER A 43 4.06 -11.64 -4.29
C SER A 43 4.54 -11.00 -5.59
N LYS A 44 3.85 -11.28 -6.71
CA LYS A 44 4.06 -10.54 -7.97
C LYS A 44 3.44 -9.14 -7.87
N PHE A 45 3.96 -8.18 -8.64
CA PHE A 45 3.39 -6.83 -8.70
C PHE A 45 1.88 -6.81 -9.00
N THR A 46 1.42 -7.69 -9.90
CA THR A 46 -0.01 -7.85 -10.21
C THR A 46 -0.83 -8.30 -9.01
N SER A 47 -0.29 -9.16 -8.15
CA SER A 47 -0.96 -9.58 -6.91
C SER A 47 -1.06 -8.41 -5.93
N PHE A 48 -0.02 -7.59 -5.85
CA PHE A 48 -0.01 -6.37 -5.06
C PHE A 48 -1.07 -5.37 -5.55
N THR A 49 -1.17 -5.08 -6.84
CA THR A 49 -2.20 -4.17 -7.36
C THR A 49 -3.62 -4.70 -7.17
N ARG A 50 -3.83 -6.02 -7.25
CA ARG A 50 -5.12 -6.65 -6.90
C ARG A 50 -5.46 -6.47 -5.42
N LYS A 51 -4.49 -6.57 -4.52
CA LYS A 51 -4.70 -6.26 -3.09
C LYS A 51 -5.10 -4.80 -2.92
N LEU A 52 -4.40 -3.86 -3.57
CA LEU A 52 -4.77 -2.45 -3.54
C LEU A 52 -6.22 -2.22 -3.98
N ASN A 53 -6.62 -2.75 -5.14
CA ASN A 53 -7.99 -2.63 -5.63
C ASN A 53 -9.01 -3.24 -4.65
N ARG A 54 -8.67 -4.40 -4.05
CA ARG A 54 -9.52 -5.07 -3.06
C ARG A 54 -9.75 -4.23 -1.81
N TRP A 55 -8.74 -3.50 -1.36
CA TRP A 55 -8.80 -2.60 -0.22
C TRP A 55 -9.28 -1.19 -0.61
N GLY A 56 -9.84 -1.01 -1.81
CA GLY A 56 -10.47 0.24 -2.24
C GLY A 56 -9.51 1.33 -2.70
N PHE A 57 -8.22 1.03 -2.89
CA PHE A 57 -7.28 2.03 -3.39
C PHE A 57 -7.61 2.41 -4.83
N THR A 58 -7.56 3.70 -5.11
CA THR A 58 -7.76 4.24 -6.46
C THR A 58 -6.45 4.75 -7.01
N ARG A 59 -6.12 4.37 -8.26
CA ARG A 59 -4.93 4.86 -8.96
C ARG A 59 -5.25 6.12 -9.73
N VAL A 60 -4.43 7.16 -9.59
CA VAL A 60 -4.58 8.40 -10.36
C VAL A 60 -4.19 8.17 -11.82
N PRO A 61 -5.10 8.43 -12.78
CA PRO A 61 -4.84 8.15 -14.18
C PRO A 61 -4.07 9.26 -14.91
N ARG A 62 -4.20 10.52 -14.47
CA ARG A 62 -3.64 11.71 -15.15
C ARG A 62 -3.31 12.83 -14.13
N GLY A 63 -2.42 13.75 -14.52
CA GLY A 63 -2.01 14.90 -13.72
C GLY A 63 -0.64 14.75 -13.04
N PRO A 64 -0.25 15.71 -12.18
CA PRO A 64 1.05 15.70 -11.49
C PRO A 64 1.29 14.45 -10.64
N GLU A 65 0.22 13.83 -10.13
CA GLU A 65 0.28 12.64 -9.27
C GLU A 65 -0.04 11.35 -10.03
N THR A 66 0.12 11.37 -11.35
CA THR A 66 -0.20 10.21 -12.21
C THR A 66 0.49 8.94 -11.71
N GLY A 67 -0.30 7.91 -11.49
CA GLY A 67 0.17 6.60 -11.05
C GLY A 67 0.28 6.42 -9.54
N ALA A 68 0.03 7.47 -8.75
CA ALA A 68 -0.13 7.34 -7.31
C ALA A 68 -1.43 6.61 -6.94
N TYR A 69 -1.45 6.04 -5.73
CA TYR A 69 -2.55 5.30 -5.14
C TYR A 69 -3.08 6.05 -3.92
N PHE A 70 -4.39 6.22 -3.88
CA PHE A 70 -5.10 6.95 -2.83
C PHE A 70 -6.15 6.08 -2.16
N HIS A 71 -6.32 6.28 -0.86
CA HIS A 71 -7.44 5.71 -0.12
C HIS A 71 -7.82 6.65 1.04
N LYS A 72 -9.12 6.91 1.22
CA LYS A 72 -9.63 7.91 2.17
C LYS A 72 -9.18 7.66 3.62
N LEU A 73 -9.04 6.38 3.97
CA LEU A 73 -8.66 5.92 5.32
C LEU A 73 -7.19 5.51 5.43
N PHE A 74 -6.40 5.61 4.35
CA PHE A 74 -4.98 5.30 4.36
C PHE A 74 -4.18 6.61 4.33
N ARG A 75 -3.82 7.11 5.51
CA ARG A 75 -3.17 8.41 5.67
C ARG A 75 -1.92 8.26 6.55
N ARG A 76 -0.82 8.88 6.14
CA ARG A 76 0.47 8.81 6.85
C ARG A 76 0.33 9.21 8.31
N ASP A 77 -0.32 10.34 8.55
CA ASP A 77 -0.38 10.95 9.89
C ASP A 77 -1.53 10.41 10.74
N LYS A 78 -2.34 9.49 10.20
CA LYS A 78 -3.50 8.88 10.88
C LYS A 78 -3.57 7.37 10.63
N PRO A 79 -2.59 6.59 11.11
CA PRO A 79 -2.54 5.14 10.92
C PRO A 79 -3.75 4.42 11.53
N GLU A 80 -4.39 4.98 12.56
CA GLU A 80 -5.59 4.43 13.19
C GLU A 80 -6.78 4.31 12.24
N LEU A 81 -6.86 5.17 11.21
CA LEU A 81 -7.91 5.08 10.19
C LEU A 81 -7.79 3.80 9.35
N CYS A 82 -6.59 3.23 9.25
CA CYS A 82 -6.37 1.98 8.50
C CYS A 82 -7.12 0.79 9.13
N LEU A 83 -7.43 0.83 10.43
CA LEU A 83 -8.22 -0.20 11.11
C LEU A 83 -9.67 -0.22 10.63
N GLN A 84 -10.17 0.90 10.09
CA GLN A 84 -11.53 1.03 9.56
C GLN A 84 -11.61 0.65 8.07
N MET A 85 -10.48 0.33 7.43
CA MET A 85 -10.48 -0.11 6.03
C MET A 85 -11.15 -1.46 5.91
N THR A 86 -12.18 -1.53 5.05
CA THR A 86 -12.88 -2.77 4.75
C THR A 86 -12.45 -3.30 3.39
N SER A 87 -12.29 -4.62 3.30
CA SER A 87 -12.04 -5.25 2.01
C SER A 87 -13.36 -5.33 1.24
N ASN A 88 -13.36 -4.98 -0.05
CA ASN A 88 -14.55 -5.10 -0.90
C ASN A 88 -14.84 -6.57 -1.31
N SER A 89 -14.28 -7.53 -0.56
CA SER A 89 -14.51 -8.96 -0.76
C SER A 89 -15.64 -9.36 0.17
N GLY A 90 -16.73 -9.92 -0.35
CA GLY A 90 -17.82 -10.48 0.46
C GLY A 90 -17.43 -11.68 1.33
N ASN A 91 -16.13 -11.87 1.65
CA ASN A 91 -15.63 -12.95 2.47
C ASN A 91 -15.23 -12.41 3.86
N LYS A 92 -15.92 -12.92 4.89
CA LYS A 92 -16.02 -12.37 6.25
C LYS A 92 -14.77 -12.61 7.13
N TYR A 93 -13.64 -12.96 6.51
CA TYR A 93 -12.45 -13.52 7.18
C TYR A 93 -11.13 -12.85 6.80
N GLN A 94 -11.13 -11.66 6.18
CA GLN A 94 -9.88 -10.95 5.89
C GLN A 94 -9.72 -9.73 6.79
N THR A 95 -8.89 -9.92 7.82
CA THR A 95 -8.35 -8.86 8.68
C THR A 95 -7.54 -7.85 7.86
N SER A 96 -7.53 -6.59 8.32
CA SER A 96 -6.83 -5.48 7.68
C SER A 96 -5.35 -5.79 7.43
N PRO A 97 -4.71 -5.18 6.41
CA PRO A 97 -3.29 -5.42 6.12
C PRO A 97 -2.38 -5.13 7.32
N MET A 98 -2.79 -4.21 8.21
CA MET A 98 -2.11 -3.97 9.48
C MET A 98 -2.32 -5.09 10.50
N GLN A 99 -3.53 -5.63 10.63
CA GLN A 99 -3.80 -6.76 11.51
C GLN A 99 -3.07 -8.04 11.08
N GLN A 100 -2.81 -8.24 9.78
CA GLN A 100 -1.99 -9.36 9.29
C GLN A 100 -0.51 -9.25 9.66
N GLN A 101 -0.01 -8.05 9.97
CA GLN A 101 1.38 -7.82 10.39
C GLN A 101 1.56 -7.82 11.92
N LEU A 102 0.46 -7.78 12.69
CA LEU A 102 0.45 -7.77 14.16
C LEU A 102 0.28 -9.16 14.79
N LEU A 103 0.17 -10.22 13.99
CA LEU A 103 0.13 -11.59 14.49
C LEU A 103 1.57 -12.06 14.75
N PRO A 104 1.93 -12.48 15.98
CA PRO A 104 3.21 -13.15 16.20
C PRO A 104 3.24 -14.47 15.39
N ASN A 105 4.45 -14.82 14.92
CA ASN A 105 4.73 -16.06 14.18
C ASN A 105 4.26 -17.30 14.95
#